data_AF-A0A1V6B0H1-F1
#
_entry.id   AF-A0A1V6B0H1-F1
#
_cell.length_a   1.000
_cell.length_b   1.000
_cell.length_c   1.000
_cell.angle_alpha   90.00
_cell.angle_beta   90.00
_cell.angle_gamma   90.00
#
_symmetry.space_group_name_H-M   'P 1'
#
loop_
_entity.id
_entity.type
_entity.pdbx_description
1 polymer ?
#
loop_
_entity_poly.entity_id
_entity_poly.type
_entity_poly.pdbx_seq_one_letter_code
_entity_poly.pdbx_strand_id
1 'polypeptide(L)'
;MMRALALAFALIRLAGGFPGGSAGDKASLRPGDFVLVKTLTAAGASGWTDTGLEVRAGEEFWFEASGTICLQTGNEEAYCGPEGIQVRTMQQPLPESNLGCLVGRVLREVVIVEDPKTKEKTVREYGVAFPIGKAGPAVIPADGRLFLGPNENVTGDNDGAFAVRVYRRG
;
A
#
# COMPACT_ATOMS: atom_id res chain seq x y z
N MET A 1 -58.89 -17.91 -6.41
CA MET A 1 -58.33 -19.26 -6.60
C MET A 1 -56.95 -19.04 -7.24
N MET A 2 -55.78 -19.45 -6.76
CA MET A 2 -55.36 -20.44 -5.76
C MET A 2 -53.96 -20.03 -5.24
N ARG A 3 -53.86 -19.78 -3.93
CA ARG A 3 -52.82 -20.14 -2.94
C ARG A 3 -51.31 -20.01 -3.26
N ALA A 4 -50.66 -19.16 -2.44
CA ALA A 4 -49.23 -19.14 -2.14
C ALA A 4 -48.74 -20.48 -1.54
N LEU A 5 -47.51 -20.87 -1.89
CA LEU A 5 -46.79 -21.94 -1.22
C LEU A 5 -45.52 -21.35 -0.59
N ALA A 6 -45.60 -21.12 0.73
CA ALA A 6 -44.45 -20.88 1.58
C ALA A 6 -43.74 -22.21 1.82
N LEU A 7 -42.48 -22.32 1.43
CA LEU A 7 -41.65 -23.47 1.74
C LEU A 7 -40.83 -23.16 3.00
N ALA A 8 -41.32 -23.66 4.14
CA ALA A 8 -40.58 -23.66 5.39
C ALA A 8 -39.57 -24.82 5.37
N PHE A 9 -38.28 -24.50 5.40
CA PHE A 9 -37.24 -25.49 5.71
C PHE A 9 -36.88 -25.40 7.19
N ALA A 10 -37.20 -26.47 7.91
CA ALA A 10 -36.82 -26.66 9.31
C ALA A 10 -35.30 -26.83 9.45
N LEU A 11 -34.74 -26.18 10.47
CA LEU A 11 -33.36 -26.35 10.90
C LEU A 11 -33.10 -27.79 11.35
N ILE A 12 -32.04 -28.40 10.83
CA ILE A 12 -31.32 -29.45 11.54
C ILE A 12 -30.01 -28.82 12.03
N ARG A 13 -29.91 -28.57 13.34
CA ARG A 13 -28.63 -28.29 14.00
C ARG A 13 -27.90 -29.60 14.21
N LEU A 14 -26.89 -29.89 13.38
CA LEU A 14 -25.82 -30.79 13.81
C LEU A 14 -24.84 -29.97 14.65
N ALA A 15 -24.88 -30.18 15.97
CA ALA A 15 -23.77 -29.90 16.84
C ALA A 15 -22.65 -30.90 16.53
N GLY A 16 -21.85 -30.60 15.50
CA GLY A 16 -20.58 -31.26 15.24
C GLY A 16 -19.47 -30.40 15.82
N GLY A 17 -18.91 -30.80 16.96
CA GLY A 17 -17.70 -30.20 17.49
C GLY A 17 -16.57 -30.35 16.49
N PHE A 18 -16.10 -29.23 15.95
CA PHE A 18 -14.83 -29.22 15.24
C PHE A 18 -13.72 -29.22 16.29
N PRO A 19 -12.85 -30.25 16.32
CA PRO A 19 -11.68 -30.23 17.16
C PRO A 19 -10.81 -29.06 16.71
N GLY A 20 -10.35 -28.28 17.70
CA GLY A 20 -9.43 -27.17 17.50
C GLY A 20 -8.17 -27.65 16.80
N GLY A 21 -8.08 -27.35 15.50
CA GLY A 21 -6.82 -27.21 14.81
C GLY A 21 -6.51 -25.72 14.77
N SER A 22 -5.58 -25.29 15.63
CA SER A 22 -4.82 -24.06 15.36
C SER A 22 -4.35 -24.19 13.91
N ALA A 23 -4.91 -23.35 13.03
CA ALA A 23 -4.35 -23.15 11.71
C ALA A 23 -2.93 -22.64 11.98
N GLY A 24 -1.97 -23.56 11.92
CA GLY A 24 -0.58 -23.29 12.22
C GLY A 24 -0.19 -22.02 11.51
N ASP A 25 0.43 -21.12 12.27
CA ASP A 25 1.09 -19.93 11.75
C ASP A 25 1.77 -20.33 10.44
N LYS A 26 1.22 -19.87 9.31
CA LYS A 26 1.98 -19.87 8.07
C LYS A 26 3.21 -19.07 8.43
N ALA A 27 4.35 -19.75 8.53
CA ALA A 27 5.59 -19.20 9.03
C ALA A 27 5.72 -17.77 8.49
N SER A 28 5.71 -16.81 9.40
CA SER A 28 5.92 -15.41 9.09
C SER A 28 7.14 -15.33 8.18
N LEU A 29 6.96 -14.89 6.92
CA LEU A 29 8.09 -14.61 6.02
C LEU A 29 9.00 -13.53 6.61
N ARG A 30 8.45 -12.72 7.51
CA ARG A 30 9.15 -11.71 8.28
C ARG A 30 9.99 -12.35 9.40
N PRO A 31 11.29 -11.99 9.51
CA PRO A 31 12.12 -12.34 10.66
C PRO A 31 11.50 -11.91 12.01
N GLY A 32 11.72 -12.69 13.06
CA GLY A 32 11.05 -12.52 14.36
C GLY A 32 11.42 -11.26 15.14
N ASP A 33 12.52 -10.59 14.77
CA ASP A 33 13.01 -9.34 15.35
C ASP A 33 12.27 -8.10 14.84
N PHE A 34 11.33 -8.22 13.90
CA PHE A 34 10.52 -7.09 13.41
C PHE A 34 9.20 -6.94 14.17
N VAL A 35 9.01 -5.77 14.78
CA VAL A 35 7.82 -5.39 15.55
C VAL A 35 6.89 -4.53 14.70
N LEU A 36 5.58 -4.80 14.78
CA LEU A 36 4.56 -4.01 14.05
C LEU A 36 4.53 -2.58 14.61
N VAL A 37 4.77 -1.60 13.75
CA VAL A 37 4.75 -0.17 14.12
C VAL A 37 3.61 0.60 13.46
N LYS A 38 3.06 0.10 12.34
CA LYS A 38 1.92 0.73 11.68
C LYS A 38 1.08 -0.25 10.88
N THR A 39 -0.23 0.01 10.82
CA THR A 39 -1.14 -0.50 9.78
C THR A 39 -1.84 0.70 9.16
N LEU A 40 -1.90 0.74 7.82
CA LEU A 40 -2.54 1.82 7.09
C LEU A 40 -3.10 1.34 5.75
N THR A 41 -3.93 2.19 5.15
CA THR A 41 -4.44 2.00 3.79
C THR A 41 -3.75 3.01 2.88
N ALA A 42 -3.08 2.54 1.82
CA ALA A 42 -2.53 3.39 0.77
C ALA A 42 -3.50 3.40 -0.41
N ALA A 43 -4.27 4.49 -0.56
CA ALA A 43 -5.27 4.61 -1.62
C ALA A 43 -4.62 4.88 -2.98
N GLY A 44 -5.07 4.17 -4.03
CA GLY A 44 -4.52 4.31 -5.39
C GLY A 44 -4.66 5.73 -5.94
N ALA A 45 -5.75 6.42 -5.58
CA ALA A 45 -6.06 7.77 -6.03
C ALA A 45 -5.25 8.89 -5.35
N SER A 46 -4.70 8.63 -4.15
CA SER A 46 -4.05 9.69 -3.35
C SER A 46 -2.61 10.01 -3.77
N GLY A 47 -1.99 9.18 -4.61
CA GLY A 47 -0.57 9.31 -4.97
C GLY A 47 0.37 8.94 -3.83
N TRP A 48 0.37 9.72 -2.74
CA TRP A 48 1.18 9.47 -1.55
C TRP A 48 0.35 9.54 -0.28
N THR A 49 0.45 8.51 0.56
CA THR A 49 -0.18 8.43 1.88
C THR A 49 0.88 8.64 2.96
N ASP A 50 0.72 9.67 3.80
CA ASP A 50 1.60 9.90 4.97
C ASP A 50 1.43 8.77 5.98
N THR A 51 2.52 8.10 6.34
CA THR A 51 2.51 7.08 7.39
C THR A 51 2.60 7.68 8.79
N GLY A 52 3.04 8.93 8.93
CA GLY A 52 3.38 9.54 10.21
C GLY A 52 4.63 8.96 10.88
N LEU A 53 5.39 8.11 10.19
CA LEU A 53 6.65 7.55 10.68
C LEU A 53 7.81 8.45 10.26
N GLU A 54 8.58 8.89 11.25
CA GLU A 54 9.91 9.46 11.03
C GLU A 54 10.93 8.32 10.98
N VAL A 55 11.74 8.29 9.92
CA VAL A 55 12.69 7.23 9.63
C VAL A 55 14.09 7.79 9.45
N ARG A 56 15.10 6.94 9.66
CA ARG A 56 16.51 7.28 9.44
C ARG A 56 17.13 6.41 8.37
N ALA A 57 18.07 6.98 7.62
CA ALA A 57 18.84 6.25 6.62
C ALA A 57 19.52 5.03 7.25
N GLY A 58 19.44 3.89 6.55
CA GLY A 58 20.00 2.62 7.01
C GLY A 58 19.13 1.84 7.99
N GLU A 59 18.01 2.40 8.46
CA GLU A 59 17.04 1.62 9.25
C GLU A 59 16.43 0.50 8.39
N GLU A 60 16.24 -0.66 9.01
CA GLU A 60 15.60 -1.80 8.37
C GLU A 60 14.15 -1.90 8.78
N PHE A 61 13.29 -1.94 7.77
CA PHE A 61 11.86 -2.14 7.91
C PHE A 61 11.46 -3.41 7.15
N TRP A 62 10.33 -3.97 7.55
CA TRP A 62 9.65 -5.00 6.80
C TRP A 62 8.25 -4.53 6.47
N PHE A 63 7.81 -4.81 5.25
CA PHE A 63 6.49 -4.42 4.76
C PHE A 63 5.71 -5.66 4.35
N GLU A 64 4.40 -5.61 4.56
CA GLU A 64 3.48 -6.61 4.05
C GLU A 64 2.24 -5.88 3.52
N ALA A 65 1.95 -6.08 2.25
CA ALA A 65 0.89 -5.42 1.52
C ALA A 65 -0.05 -6.44 0.87
N SER A 66 -1.31 -6.05 0.77
CA SER A 66 -2.37 -6.79 0.11
C SER A 66 -3.39 -5.83 -0.47
N GLY A 67 -4.40 -6.34 -1.18
CA GLY A 67 -5.39 -5.52 -1.87
C GLY A 67 -5.03 -5.31 -3.34
N THR A 68 -5.81 -4.46 -3.99
CA THR A 68 -5.76 -4.21 -5.43
C THR A 68 -6.07 -2.74 -5.69
N ILE A 69 -5.39 -2.17 -6.67
CA ILE A 69 -5.71 -0.86 -7.25
C ILE A 69 -6.04 -1.03 -8.74
N CYS A 70 -6.76 -0.05 -9.30
CA CYS A 70 -6.91 0.13 -10.74
C CYS A 70 -6.15 1.41 -11.13
N LEU A 71 -5.24 1.33 -12.10
CA LEU A 71 -4.44 2.47 -12.58
C LEU A 71 -5.15 3.34 -13.61
N GLN A 72 -6.36 2.92 -14.02
CA GLN A 72 -7.19 3.63 -14.96
C GLN A 72 -8.63 3.14 -14.79
N THR A 73 -9.44 3.88 -14.04
CA THR A 73 -10.81 3.48 -13.69
C THR A 73 -11.61 3.14 -14.95
N GLY A 74 -12.21 1.93 -14.95
CA GLY A 74 -12.96 1.40 -16.09
C GLY A 74 -12.13 0.57 -17.08
N ASN A 75 -10.82 0.45 -16.89
CA ASN A 75 -9.96 -0.45 -17.64
C ASN A 75 -9.68 -1.73 -16.84
N GLU A 76 -10.25 -2.87 -17.27
CA GLU A 76 -10.08 -4.16 -16.59
C GLU A 76 -8.64 -4.67 -16.60
N GLU A 77 -7.82 -4.24 -17.57
CA GLU A 77 -6.41 -4.62 -17.67
C GLU A 77 -5.50 -3.79 -16.75
N ALA A 78 -6.00 -2.68 -16.21
CA ALA A 78 -5.25 -1.77 -15.35
C ALA A 78 -5.29 -2.15 -13.86
N TYR A 79 -5.90 -3.29 -13.50
CA TYR A 79 -5.93 -3.77 -12.13
C TYR A 79 -4.62 -4.47 -11.74
N CYS A 80 -4.08 -4.13 -10.57
CA CYS A 80 -2.89 -4.79 -10.05
C CYS A 80 -2.85 -4.86 -8.52
N GLY A 81 -2.15 -5.87 -8.02
CA GLY A 81 -1.78 -5.97 -6.62
C GLY A 81 -0.50 -5.18 -6.30
N PRO A 82 0.05 -5.29 -5.07
CA PRO A 82 1.21 -4.53 -4.64
C PRO A 82 2.49 -4.76 -5.46
N GLU A 83 2.59 -5.84 -6.23
CA GLU A 83 3.70 -6.09 -7.17
C GLU A 83 3.61 -5.26 -8.46
N GLY A 84 2.48 -4.60 -8.71
CA GLY A 84 2.22 -3.83 -9.93
C GLY A 84 2.02 -4.69 -11.17
N ILE A 85 1.83 -4.01 -12.30
CA ILE A 85 1.79 -4.62 -13.64
C ILE A 85 3.23 -4.70 -14.16
N GLN A 86 3.57 -5.74 -14.93
CA GLN A 86 4.90 -5.92 -15.55
C GLN A 86 5.15 -4.95 -16.72
N VAL A 87 4.95 -3.66 -16.47
CA VAL A 87 5.14 -2.52 -17.36
C VAL A 87 6.00 -1.51 -16.61
N ARG A 88 6.89 -0.81 -17.32
CA ARG A 88 7.76 0.23 -16.74
C ARG A 88 7.70 1.47 -17.60
N THR A 89 7.61 2.64 -16.97
CA THR A 89 7.58 3.92 -17.66
C THR A 89 8.66 4.85 -17.10
N MET A 90 9.17 5.78 -17.93
CA MET A 90 10.17 6.75 -17.48
C MET A 90 9.59 7.85 -16.58
N GLN A 91 8.26 7.96 -16.55
CA GLN A 91 7.55 9.04 -15.88
C GLN A 91 7.09 8.67 -14.47
N GLN A 92 7.23 7.42 -14.03
CA GLN A 92 6.85 6.98 -12.68
C GLN A 92 7.95 7.27 -11.64
N PRO A 93 7.62 7.29 -10.33
CA PRO A 93 8.59 7.57 -9.26
C PRO A 93 9.86 6.69 -9.29
N LEU A 94 9.71 5.40 -9.63
CA LEU A 94 10.80 4.43 -9.77
C LEU A 94 10.74 3.77 -11.15
N PRO A 95 11.46 4.30 -12.17
CA PRO A 95 11.44 3.78 -13.54
C PRO A 95 11.83 2.31 -13.69
N GLU A 96 12.66 1.79 -12.78
CA GLU A 96 13.11 0.39 -12.81
C GLU A 96 12.14 -0.60 -12.15
N SER A 97 11.10 -0.10 -11.48
CA SER A 97 10.07 -0.91 -10.83
C SER A 97 8.81 -1.03 -11.69
N ASN A 98 7.96 -2.01 -11.39
CA ASN A 98 6.68 -2.17 -12.07
C ASN A 98 5.75 -0.97 -11.87
N LEU A 99 4.97 -0.63 -12.88
CA LEU A 99 3.93 0.40 -12.80
C LEU A 99 2.87 -0.03 -11.77
N GLY A 100 2.49 0.90 -10.89
CA GLY A 100 1.47 0.66 -9.86
C GLY A 100 1.91 -0.21 -8.68
N CYS A 101 3.14 -0.72 -8.65
CA CYS A 101 3.63 -1.45 -7.49
C CYS A 101 3.67 -0.55 -6.25
N LEU A 102 3.53 -1.13 -5.06
CA LEU A 102 3.68 -0.37 -3.82
C LEU A 102 5.13 0.08 -3.67
N VAL A 103 5.31 1.37 -3.45
CA VAL A 103 6.61 2.01 -3.21
C VAL A 103 6.56 2.89 -1.97
N GLY A 104 7.73 3.10 -1.37
CA GLY A 104 7.92 4.08 -0.31
C GLY A 104 8.60 5.33 -0.85
N ARG A 105 8.35 6.47 -0.20
CA ARG A 105 9.07 7.73 -0.41
C ARG A 105 9.42 8.33 0.94
N VAL A 106 10.70 8.65 1.14
CA VAL A 106 11.14 9.45 2.28
C VAL A 106 11.19 10.91 1.87
N LEU A 107 10.29 11.73 2.42
CA LEU A 107 10.30 13.18 2.24
C LEU A 107 11.35 13.80 3.17
N ARG A 108 12.34 14.45 2.59
CA ARG A 108 13.50 15.03 3.30
C ARG A 108 13.34 16.53 3.56
N GLU A 109 12.76 17.23 2.59
CA GLU A 109 12.67 18.69 2.62
C GLU A 109 11.45 19.19 1.84
N VAL A 110 10.82 20.25 2.35
CA VAL A 110 9.76 20.99 1.68
C VAL A 110 10.17 22.46 1.60
N VAL A 111 10.35 22.96 0.38
CA VAL A 111 10.74 24.35 0.12
C VAL A 111 9.56 25.10 -0.49
N ILE A 112 9.18 26.23 0.10
CA ILE A 112 8.17 27.14 -0.46
C ILE A 112 8.91 28.25 -1.19
N VAL A 113 8.77 28.29 -2.51
CA VAL A 113 9.34 29.33 -3.36
C VAL A 113 8.26 30.35 -3.68
N GLU A 114 8.43 31.59 -3.24
CA GLU A 114 7.53 32.69 -3.60
C GLU A 114 8.09 33.43 -4.83
N ASP A 115 7.27 33.58 -5.88
CA ASP A 115 7.60 34.43 -7.01
C ASP A 115 7.66 35.90 -6.53
N PRO A 116 8.78 36.59 -6.71
CA PRO A 116 8.96 37.93 -6.15
C PRO A 116 8.02 38.98 -6.75
N LYS A 117 7.54 38.77 -7.99
CA LYS A 117 6.67 39.68 -8.74
C LYS A 117 5.19 39.36 -8.51
N THR A 118 4.80 38.09 -8.67
CA THR A 118 3.38 37.68 -8.60
C THR A 118 2.92 37.32 -7.19
N LYS A 119 3.86 37.10 -6.26
CA LYS A 119 3.60 36.59 -4.89
C LYS A 119 3.02 35.17 -4.86
N GLU A 120 3.04 34.48 -6.00
CA GLU A 120 2.62 33.09 -6.11
C GLU A 120 3.60 32.18 -5.35
N LYS A 121 3.08 31.20 -4.60
CA LYS A 121 3.89 30.27 -3.80
C LYS A 121 3.86 28.88 -4.43
N THR A 122 5.04 28.37 -4.77
CA THR A 122 5.25 27.01 -5.27
C THR A 122 5.90 26.16 -4.21
N VAL A 123 5.26 25.05 -3.85
CA VAL A 123 5.84 24.04 -2.95
C VAL A 123 6.71 23.10 -3.76
N ARG A 124 7.95 22.89 -3.32
CA ARG A 124 8.89 21.91 -3.88
C ARG A 124 9.23 20.89 -2.81
N GLU A 125 8.98 19.63 -3.12
CA GLU A 125 9.27 18.52 -2.22
C GLU A 125 10.45 17.71 -2.72
N TYR A 126 11.43 17.49 -1.84
CA TYR A 126 12.59 16.67 -2.14
C TYR A 126 12.50 15.38 -1.32
N GLY A 127 12.51 14.24 -2.01
CA GLY A 127 12.43 12.94 -1.36
C GLY A 127 13.08 11.84 -2.19
N VAL A 128 13.28 10.68 -1.56
CA VAL A 128 13.88 9.51 -2.19
C VAL A 128 12.89 8.36 -2.15
N ALA A 129 12.54 7.83 -3.32
CA ALA A 129 11.66 6.68 -3.45
C ALA A 129 12.44 5.36 -3.37
N PHE A 130 11.79 4.29 -2.93
CA PHE A 130 12.36 2.94 -2.84
C PHE A 130 11.29 1.85 -3.04
N PRO A 131 11.65 0.68 -3.59
CA PRO A 131 10.70 -0.38 -3.87
C PRO A 131 10.22 -1.06 -2.59
N ILE A 132 8.95 -1.49 -2.56
CA ILE A 132 8.37 -2.28 -1.46
C ILE A 132 7.73 -3.58 -1.96
N GLY A 133 6.80 -3.49 -2.92
CA GLY A 133 6.11 -4.66 -3.45
C GLY A 133 5.11 -5.30 -2.46
N LYS A 134 4.89 -6.61 -2.56
CA LYS A 134 3.92 -7.34 -1.71
C LYS A 134 4.44 -7.61 -0.31
N ALA A 135 5.67 -8.09 -0.17
CA ALA A 135 6.25 -8.34 1.14
C ALA A 135 7.77 -8.44 1.05
N GLY A 136 8.47 -7.87 2.03
CA GLY A 136 9.91 -7.99 2.11
C GLY A 136 10.57 -6.95 3.01
N PRO A 137 11.89 -7.07 3.18
CA PRO A 137 12.67 -6.06 3.87
C PRO A 137 12.88 -4.84 2.97
N ALA A 138 13.01 -3.66 3.57
CA ALA A 138 13.50 -2.47 2.91
C ALA A 138 14.46 -1.71 3.83
N VAL A 139 15.56 -1.24 3.24
CA VAL A 139 16.51 -0.34 3.90
C VAL A 139 16.10 1.08 3.57
N ILE A 140 15.89 1.90 4.60
CA ILE A 140 15.48 3.28 4.43
C ILE A 140 16.61 4.09 3.75
N PRO A 141 16.33 4.80 2.64
CA PRO A 141 17.39 5.43 1.84
C PRO A 141 17.83 6.81 2.35
N ALA A 142 17.05 7.44 3.23
CA ALA A 142 17.29 8.80 3.71
C ALA A 142 16.61 9.05 5.06
N ASP A 143 17.01 10.12 5.74
CA ASP A 143 16.29 10.63 6.90
C ASP A 143 15.04 11.41 6.48
N GLY A 144 13.94 11.26 7.21
CA GLY A 144 12.74 12.09 7.03
C GLY A 144 11.43 11.35 7.26
N ARG A 145 10.36 11.86 6.65
CA ARG A 145 9.00 11.34 6.82
C ARG A 145 8.66 10.31 5.75
N LEU A 146 8.18 9.15 6.17
CA LEU A 146 7.81 8.05 5.27
C LEU A 146 6.39 8.20 4.72
N PHE A 147 6.27 8.13 3.39
CA PHE A 147 5.03 8.05 2.64
C PHE A 147 4.99 6.76 1.83
N LEU A 148 3.77 6.24 1.57
CA LEU A 148 3.55 5.06 0.75
C LEU A 148 2.56 5.36 -0.38
N GLY A 149 2.73 4.73 -1.54
CA GLY A 149 1.87 4.97 -2.69
C GLY A 149 2.11 4.01 -3.86
N PRO A 150 1.25 4.02 -4.89
CA PRO A 150 1.54 3.34 -6.15
C PRO A 150 2.73 3.98 -6.86
N ASN A 151 3.50 3.18 -7.58
CA ASN A 151 4.54 3.65 -8.50
C ASN A 151 3.91 4.23 -9.78
N GLU A 152 3.24 5.37 -9.64
CA GLU A 152 2.42 6.03 -10.65
C GLU A 152 2.39 7.54 -10.33
N ASN A 153 2.51 8.41 -11.33
CA ASN A 153 2.40 9.86 -11.14
C ASN A 153 1.03 10.42 -11.56
N VAL A 154 0.28 9.71 -12.40
CA VAL A 154 -1.07 10.07 -12.81
C VAL A 154 -2.04 9.25 -11.97
N THR A 155 -2.54 9.81 -10.88
CA THR A 155 -3.40 9.07 -9.93
C THR A 155 -4.84 9.54 -9.89
N GLY A 156 -5.19 10.58 -10.65
CA GLY A 156 -6.51 11.20 -10.61
C GLY A 156 -7.65 10.29 -11.10
N ASP A 157 -7.32 9.27 -11.88
CA ASP A 157 -8.22 8.25 -12.41
C ASP A 157 -7.95 6.85 -11.83
N ASN A 158 -7.19 6.76 -10.74
CA ASN A 158 -6.98 5.50 -10.03
C ASN A 158 -8.14 5.19 -9.06
N ASP A 159 -8.36 3.91 -8.79
CA ASP A 159 -9.28 3.40 -7.74
C ASP A 159 -8.61 2.29 -6.93
N GLY A 160 -9.24 1.86 -5.84
CA GLY A 160 -8.82 0.80 -4.96
C GLY A 160 -7.79 1.26 -3.95
N ALA A 161 -7.25 0.29 -3.20
CA ALA A 161 -6.25 0.56 -2.19
C ALA A 161 -5.45 -0.68 -1.82
N PHE A 162 -4.24 -0.43 -1.31
CA PHE A 162 -3.45 -1.42 -0.62
C PHE A 162 -3.65 -1.32 0.89
N ALA A 163 -3.84 -2.47 1.54
CA ALA A 163 -3.75 -2.59 2.99
C ALA A 163 -2.30 -2.96 3.35
N VAL A 164 -1.62 -2.11 4.14
CA VAL A 164 -0.19 -2.23 4.42
C VAL A 164 0.07 -2.36 5.92
N ARG A 165 0.90 -3.34 6.28
CA ARG A 165 1.49 -3.48 7.62
C ARG A 165 2.97 -3.13 7.53
N VAL A 166 3.42 -2.27 8.43
CA VAL A 166 4.79 -1.78 8.51
C VAL A 166 5.39 -2.24 9.82
N TYR A 167 6.54 -2.89 9.73
CA TYR A 167 7.29 -3.40 10.86
C TYR A 167 8.67 -2.77 10.87
N ARG A 168 9.20 -2.51 12.06
CA ARG A 168 10.54 -1.99 12.28
C ARG A 168 11.34 -3.04 13.03
N ARG A 169 12.62 -3.21 12.70
CA ARG A 169 13.50 -4.06 13.50
C ARG A 169 13.59 -3.51 14.93
N GLY A 170 13.35 -4.37 15.91
CA GLY A 170 13.36 -4.08 17.35
C GLY A 170 14.72 -4.27 18.00
#